data_AF-C6JWF4-F1
#
_entry.id   AF-C6JWF4-F1
#
_cell.length_a   1.000
_cell.length_b   1.000
_cell.length_c   1.000
_cell.angle_alpha   90.00
_cell.angle_beta   90.00
_cell.angle_gamma   90.00
#
_symmetry.space_group_name_H-M   'P 1'
#
loop_
_entity.id
_entity.type
_entity.pdbx_description
1 polymer ?
#
loop_
_entity_poly.entity_id
_entity_poly.type
_entity_poly.pdbx_seq_one_letter_code
_entity_poly.pdbx_strand_id
1 'polypeptide(L)' 'GTQVQINLYSLHRNETHWTDPEDFKPERFLDDHGQLKSHD' A
#
# COMPACT_ATOMS: atom_id res chain seq x y z
N GLY A 1 -26.65 -1.24 -18.49
CA GLY A 1 -25.45 -1.73 -17.78
C GLY A 1 -25.27 -0.92 -16.51
N THR A 2 -24.54 -1.46 -15.53
CA THR A 2 -24.26 -0.79 -14.25
C THR A 2 -22.81 -0.31 -14.24
N GLN A 3 -22.56 0.93 -13.83
CA GLN A 3 -21.21 1.44 -13.63
C GLN A 3 -20.65 0.89 -12.32
N VAL A 4 -19.42 0.36 -12.38
CA VAL A 4 -18.66 -0.07 -11.22
C VAL A 4 -17.44 0.84 -11.09
N GLN A 5 -17.16 1.31 -9.88
CA GLN A 5 -15.97 2.09 -9.56
C GLN A 5 -15.19 1.38 -8.46
N ILE A 6 -13.87 1.29 -8.63
CA ILE A 6 -12.97 0.73 -7.63
C ILE A 6 -12.42 1.90 -6.81
N ASN A 7 -12.66 1.88 -5.50
CA ASN A 7 -12.12 2.90 -4.61
C ASN A 7 -10.66 2.57 -4.25
N LEU A 8 -9.74 2.93 -5.14
CA LEU A 8 -8.30 2.74 -4.94
C LEU A 8 -7.77 3.54 -3.75
N TYR A 9 -8.39 4.68 -3.43
CA TYR A 9 -8.02 5.48 -2.26
C TYR A 9 -8.23 4.70 -0.96
N SER A 10 -9.42 4.13 -0.77
CA SER A 10 -9.71 3.32 0.41
C SER A 10 -8.89 2.02 0.44
N LEU A 11 -8.60 1.43 -0.72
CA LEU A 11 -7.76 0.23 -0.79
C LEU A 11 -6.32 0.50 -0.29
N HIS A 12 -5.70 1.59 -0.73
CA HIS A 12 -4.36 1.96 -0.28
C HIS A 12 -4.29 2.46 1.16
N ARG A 13 -5.45 2.75 1.79
CA ARG A 13 -5.55 3.23 3.18
C ARG A 13 -6.22 2.27 4.15
N ASN A 14 -6.40 1.02 3.74
CA ASN A 14 -7.02 0.02 4.59
C ASN A 14 -6.02 -0.49 5.65
N GLU A 15 -6.31 -0.21 6.92
CA GLU A 15 -5.52 -0.63 8.09
C GLU A 15 -5.39 -2.15 8.24
N THR A 16 -6.29 -2.94 7.65
CA THR A 16 -6.17 -4.40 7.64
C THR A 16 -5.03 -4.91 6.75
N HIS A 17 -4.57 -4.10 5.80
CA HIS A 17 -3.51 -4.45 4.85
C HIS A 17 -2.25 -3.61 5.02
N TRP A 18 -2.37 -2.39 5.54
CA TRP A 18 -1.27 -1.45 5.69
C TRP A 18 -1.19 -0.97 7.13
N THR A 19 -0.03 -1.16 7.76
CA THR A 19 0.27 -0.50 9.03
C THR A 19 0.45 1.00 8.81
N ASP A 20 -0.16 1.82 9.67
CA ASP A 20 -0.14 3.29 9.62
C ASP A 20 -0.30 3.85 8.18
N PRO A 21 -1.45 3.61 7.53
CA PRO A 21 -1.66 3.94 6.11
C PRO A 21 -1.67 5.44 5.81
N GLU A 22 -1.90 6.25 6.84
CA GLU A 22 -1.97 7.72 6.74
C GLU A 22 -0.59 8.37 6.76
N ASP A 23 0.42 7.65 7.24
CA ASP A 23 1.79 8.14 7.33
C ASP A 23 2.55 7.88 6.03
N PHE A 24 3.31 8.89 5.58
CA PHE A 24 4.28 8.70 4.51
C PHE A 24 5.48 7.89 5.02
N LYS A 25 5.48 6.58 4.76
CA LYS A 25 6.53 5.61 5.18
C LYS A 25 7.14 4.90 3.97
N PRO A 26 8.10 5.48 3.23
CA PRO A 26 8.76 4.84 2.08
C PRO A 26 9.40 3.49 2.42
N GLU A 27 9.87 3.33 3.65
CA GLU A 27 10.56 2.14 4.17
C GLU A 27 9.71 0.88 4.06
N ARG A 28 8.37 0.99 4.00
CA ARG A 28 7.49 -0.18 3.81
C ARG A 28 7.79 -0.96 2.53
N PHE A 29 8.34 -0.29 1.52
CA PHE A 29 8.73 -0.86 0.24
C PHE A 29 10.21 -1.28 0.18
N LEU A 30 11.00 -1.03 1.23
CA LEU A 30 12.43 -1.28 1.26
C LEU A 30 12.80 -2.41 2.23
N ASP A 31 13.81 -3.20 1.89
CA ASP A 31 14.41 -4.19 2.80
C ASP A 31 15.33 -3.52 3.84
N ASP A 32 15.90 -4.33 4.75
CA ASP A 32 16.77 -3.84 5.83
C ASP A 32 18.09 -3.22 5.33
N HIS A 33 18.43 -3.42 4.05
CA HIS A 33 19.57 -2.82 3.36
C HIS A 33 19.18 -1.60 2.52
N GLY A 34 17.93 -1.15 2.62
CA GLY A 34 17.39 0.00 1.89
C GLY A 34 17.17 -0.26 0.40
N GLN A 35 17.20 -1.52 -0.05
CA GLN A 35 16.90 -1.89 -1.43
C GLN A 35 15.40 -2.12 -1.60
N LEU A 36 14.87 -1.91 -2.81
CA LEU A 36 13.47 -2.23 -3.10
C LEU A 36 13.23 -3.72 -2.86
N LYS A 37 12.21 -4.06 -2.07
CA LYS A 37 11.82 -5.45 -1.85
C LYS A 37 11.51 -6.11 -3.19
N SER A 38 12.27 -7.13 -3.57
CA SER A 38 11.90 -8.00 -4.68
C SER A 38 10.66 -8.79 -4.31
N HIS A 39 9.76 -8.98 -5.27
CA HIS A 39 8.76 -10.04 -5.17
C HIS A 39 9.43 -11.31 -5.69
N ASP A 40 9.59 -12.31 -4.82
CA ASP A 40 9.75 -13.71 -5.24
C ASP A 40 8.36 -14.33 -5.50
#